data_AF-A0A699W6U8-F1
#
_entry.id   AF-A0A699W6U8-F1
#
_cell.length_a   1.000
_cell.length_b   1.000
_cell.length_c   1.000
_cell.angle_alpha   90.00
_cell.angle_beta   90.00
_cell.angle_gamma   90.00
#
_symmetry.space_group_name_H-M   'P 1'
#
loop_
_entity.id
_entity.type
_entity.pdbx_description
1 polymer ?
#
loop_
_entity_poly.entity_id
_entity_poly.type
_entity_poly.pdbx_seq_one_letter_code
_entity_poly.pdbx_strand_id
1 'polypeptide(L)'
;IVFIDDILIYSKDEKEHKEHLKVILELLKKEELYAKFSKFEFWIPTVQFLGHVIDSQGIHVDPAKIESIKDWTSPKSPTEIRQFLGLVGYYRRFIEGFSKITKPMTKLTQKKVKFE
;
A
#
# COMPACT_ATOMS: atom_id res chain seq x y z
N ILE A 1 -11.32 0.42 -8.31
CA ILE A 1 -9.93 0.84 -8.61
C ILE A 1 -9.27 -0.34 -9.31
N VAL A 2 -8.49 -0.09 -10.37
CA VAL A 2 -7.76 -1.14 -11.10
C VAL A 2 -6.28 -0.78 -11.09
N PHE A 3 -5.42 -1.73 -10.73
CA PHE A 3 -3.98 -1.59 -10.79
C PHE A 3 -3.38 -2.89 -11.33
N ILE A 4 -2.92 -2.86 -12.58
CA ILE A 4 -2.39 -4.03 -13.29
C ILE A 4 -3.43 -5.17 -13.28
N ASP A 5 -3.23 -6.19 -12.44
CA ASP A 5 -4.07 -7.38 -12.30
C ASP A 5 -5.01 -7.33 -11.08
N ASP A 6 -4.82 -6.35 -10.20
CA ASP A 6 -5.60 -6.20 -8.96
C ASP A 6 -6.78 -5.24 -9.16
N ILE A 7 -8.00 -5.73 -8.85
CA ILE A 7 -9.24 -4.98 -8.94
C ILE A 7 -9.87 -4.86 -7.56
N LEU A 8 -10.01 -3.63 -7.06
CA LEU A 8 -10.76 -3.31 -5.86
C LEU A 8 -12.14 -2.77 -6.21
N ILE A 9 -13.18 -3.46 -5.73
CA ILE A 9 -14.59 -3.09 -5.87
C ILE A 9 -15.08 -2.64 -4.50
N TYR A 10 -15.65 -1.44 -4.40
CA TYR A 10 -16.24 -0.91 -3.17
C TYR A 10 -17.57 -0.23 -3.50
N SER A 11 -18.49 -0.20 -2.54
CA SER A 11 -19.86 0.31 -2.74
C SER A 11 -20.43 0.76 -1.40
N LYS A 12 -21.50 1.57 -1.42
CA LYS A 12 -22.07 2.13 -0.18
C LYS A 12 -22.87 1.10 0.60
N ASP A 13 -23.54 0.20 -0.11
CA ASP A 13 -24.36 -0.87 0.47
C ASP A 13 -24.26 -2.17 -0.33
N GLU A 14 -24.84 -3.23 0.22
CA GLU A 14 -24.81 -4.57 -0.35
C GLU A 14 -25.52 -4.65 -1.71
N LYS A 15 -26.58 -3.87 -1.91
CA LYS A 15 -27.35 -3.88 -3.16
C LYS A 15 -26.52 -3.29 -4.30
N GLU A 16 -25.96 -2.09 -4.09
CA GLU A 16 -25.02 -1.48 -5.03
C GLU A 16 -23.83 -2.40 -5.30
N HIS A 17 -23.30 -3.06 -4.25
CA HIS A 17 -22.15 -3.96 -4.42
C HIS A 17 -22.47 -5.18 -5.29
N LYS A 18 -23.66 -5.78 -5.16
CA LYS A 18 -24.11 -6.86 -6.05
C LYS A 18 -24.17 -6.40 -7.50
N GLU A 19 -24.70 -5.20 -7.74
CA GLU A 19 -24.80 -4.62 -9.08
C GLU A 19 -23.40 -4.34 -9.67
N HIS A 20 -22.52 -3.69 -8.93
CA HIS A 20 -21.14 -3.44 -9.36
C HIS A 20 -20.36 -4.72 -9.64
N LEU A 21 -20.49 -5.72 -8.77
CA LEU A 21 -19.83 -7.00 -8.96
C LEU A 21 -20.32 -7.68 -10.23
N LYS A 22 -21.63 -7.67 -10.49
CA LYS A 22 -22.21 -8.23 -11.72
C LYS A 22 -21.63 -7.56 -12.97
N VAL A 23 -21.62 -6.22 -13.01
CA VAL A 23 -21.10 -5.46 -14.15
C VAL A 23 -19.63 -5.78 -14.40
N ILE A 24 -18.82 -5.84 -13.36
CA ILE A 24 -17.38 -6.11 -13.49
C ILE A 24 -17.14 -7.54 -13.96
N LEU A 25 -17.84 -8.54 -13.40
CA LEU A 25 -17.70 -9.93 -13.83
C LEU A 25 -18.19 -10.16 -15.26
N GLU A 26 -19.27 -9.49 -15.68
CA GLU A 26 -19.74 -9.52 -17.07
C GLU A 26 -18.73 -8.90 -18.03
N LEU A 27 -18.11 -7.78 -17.65
CA LEU A 27 -17.05 -7.14 -18.44
C LEU A 27 -15.82 -8.04 -18.56
N LEU A 28 -15.34 -8.62 -17.44
CA LEU A 28 -14.21 -9.55 -17.45
C LEU A 28 -14.48 -10.74 -18.37
N LYS A 29 -15.69 -11.30 -18.30
CA LYS A 29 -16.11 -12.41 -19.18
C LYS A 29 -16.12 -11.99 -20.65
N LYS A 30 -16.62 -10.79 -20.97
CA LYS A 30 -16.70 -10.27 -22.34
C LYS A 30 -15.31 -10.07 -22.96
N GLU A 31 -14.37 -9.54 -22.18
CA GLU A 31 -13.00 -9.26 -22.62
C GLU A 31 -12.06 -10.48 -22.46
N GLU A 32 -12.62 -11.67 -22.19
CA GLU A 32 -11.87 -12.93 -22.02
C GLU A 32 -10.76 -12.86 -20.95
N LEU A 33 -11.01 -12.07 -19.90
CA LEU A 33 -10.12 -11.96 -18.73
C LEU A 33 -10.58 -12.91 -17.62
N TYR A 34 -9.71 -13.85 -17.26
CA TYR A 34 -10.00 -14.87 -16.27
C TYR A 34 -9.31 -14.56 -14.96
N ALA A 35 -10.10 -14.40 -13.91
CA ALA A 35 -9.59 -14.20 -12.56
C ALA A 35 -9.67 -15.51 -11.75
N LYS A 36 -8.68 -15.75 -10.90
CA LYS A 36 -8.62 -16.97 -10.07
C LYS A 36 -9.59 -16.85 -8.90
N PHE A 37 -10.66 -17.65 -8.88
CA PHE A 37 -11.68 -17.61 -7.82
C PHE A 37 -11.09 -17.71 -6.40
N SER A 38 -10.03 -18.51 -6.21
CA SER A 38 -9.37 -18.68 -4.90
C SER A 38 -8.67 -17.43 -4.36
N LYS A 39 -8.54 -16.36 -5.16
CA LYS A 39 -7.95 -15.08 -4.76
C LYS A 39 -9.01 -14.00 -4.51
N PHE A 40 -10.30 -14.28 -4.75
CA PHE A 40 -11.35 -13.33 -4.45
C PHE A 40 -11.69 -13.35 -2.97
N GLU A 41 -11.85 -12.15 -2.44
CA GLU A 41 -12.43 -11.93 -1.12
C GLU A 41 -13.72 -11.13 -1.32
N PHE A 42 -14.85 -11.72 -0.93
CA PHE A 42 -16.17 -11.10 -1.11
C PHE A 42 -16.74 -10.66 0.23
N TRP A 43 -17.52 -9.58 0.22
CA TRP A 43 -18.31 -9.11 1.37
C TRP A 43 -17.49 -8.81 2.63
N ILE A 44 -16.26 -8.34 2.46
CA ILE A 44 -15.37 -8.01 3.57
C ILE A 44 -15.47 -6.52 3.93
N PRO A 45 -15.57 -6.17 5.24
CA PRO A 45 -15.62 -4.77 5.68
C PRO A 45 -14.25 -4.08 5.65
N THR A 46 -13.17 -4.88 5.58
CA THR A 46 -11.78 -4.44 5.56
C THR A 46 -11.01 -5.30 4.58
N VAL A 47 -10.24 -4.68 3.68
CA VAL A 47 -9.49 -5.36 2.63
C VAL A 47 -8.04 -4.90 2.58
N GLN A 48 -7.13 -5.83 2.34
CA GLN A 48 -5.73 -5.51 2.01
C GLN A 48 -5.60 -5.29 0.51
N PHE A 49 -5.10 -4.12 0.10
CA PHE A 49 -4.94 -3.77 -1.30
C PHE A 49 -3.66 -2.94 -1.49
N LEU A 50 -2.74 -3.41 -2.33
CA LEU A 50 -1.47 -2.74 -2.67
C LEU A 50 -0.67 -2.25 -1.44
N GLY A 51 -0.57 -3.08 -0.40
CA GLY A 51 0.18 -2.74 0.82
C GLY A 51 -0.53 -1.73 1.74
N HIS A 52 -1.82 -1.50 1.52
CA HIS A 52 -2.68 -0.72 2.41
C HIS A 52 -3.82 -1.57 2.95
N VAL A 53 -4.33 -1.18 4.11
CA VAL A 53 -5.58 -1.71 4.66
C VAL A 53 -6.66 -0.66 4.40
N ILE A 54 -7.77 -1.07 3.82
CA ILE A 54 -8.88 -0.16 3.45
C ILE A 54 -10.14 -0.61 4.17
N ASP A 55 -10.82 0.33 4.81
CA ASP A 55 -12.09 0.11 5.49
C ASP A 55 -13.03 1.32 5.33
N SER A 56 -14.15 1.31 6.06
CA SER A 56 -15.13 2.41 6.07
C SER A 56 -14.59 3.76 6.57
N GLN A 57 -13.50 3.76 7.34
CA GLN A 57 -12.86 4.98 7.87
C GLN A 57 -11.80 5.53 6.92
N GLY A 58 -11.33 4.73 5.96
CA GLY A 58 -10.45 5.18 4.89
C GLY A 58 -9.32 4.22 4.61
N ILE A 59 -8.15 4.78 4.30
CA ILE A 59 -6.96 4.04 3.91
C ILE A 59 -5.96 4.12 5.07
N HIS A 60 -5.44 2.97 5.47
CA HIS A 60 -4.50 2.81 6.58
C HIS A 60 -3.21 2.15 6.08
N VAL A 61 -2.14 2.33 6.86
CA VAL A 61 -0.90 1.57 6.66
C VAL A 61 -1.12 0.15 7.16
N ASP A 62 -0.63 -0.83 6.41
CA ASP A 62 -0.64 -2.23 6.83
C ASP A 62 0.12 -2.40 8.17
N PRO A 63 -0.53 -2.94 9.23
CA PRO A 63 0.12 -3.20 10.51
C PRO A 63 1.42 -4.01 10.40
N ALA A 64 1.48 -5.00 9.50
CA ALA A 64 2.68 -5.81 9.30
C ALA A 64 3.86 -4.96 8.79
N LYS A 65 3.59 -3.91 8.02
CA LYS A 65 4.59 -2.95 7.54
C LYS A 65 5.04 -2.01 8.65
N ILE A 66 4.15 -1.64 9.56
CA ILE A 66 4.50 -0.88 10.77
C ILE A 66 5.46 -1.70 11.64
N GLU A 67 5.15 -2.97 11.88
CA GLU A 67 6.03 -3.88 12.64
C GLU A 67 7.40 -4.03 11.98
N SER A 68 7.42 -4.28 10.67
CA SER A 68 8.67 -4.38 9.90
C SER A 68 9.54 -3.13 10.00
N ILE A 69 8.95 -1.94 10.12
CA ILE A 69 9.68 -0.67 10.30
C ILE A 69 10.16 -0.51 11.74
N LYS A 70 9.38 -0.94 12.73
CA LYS A 70 9.78 -0.91 14.16
C LYS A 70 10.97 -1.82 14.45
N ASP A 71 10.98 -3.00 13.84
CA ASP A 71 12.04 -3.98 14.00
C ASP A 71 13.23 -3.74 13.05
N TRP A 72 13.16 -2.68 12.23
CA TRP A 72 14.20 -2.36 11.28
C TRP A 72 15.50 -1.97 11.99
N THR A 73 16.54 -2.77 11.80
CA THR A 73 17.87 -2.51 12.38
C THR A 73 18.43 -1.18 11.87
N SER A 74 19.06 -0.40 12.75
CA SER A 74 19.64 0.90 12.39
C SER A 74 20.54 0.77 11.14
N PRO A 75 20.25 1.51 10.05
CA PRO A 75 21.09 1.50 8.85
C PRO A 75 22.53 1.84 9.20
N LYS A 76 23.48 1.19 8.53
CA LYS A 76 24.93 1.38 8.72
C LYS A 76 25.64 1.91 7.47
N SER A 77 24.89 2.15 6.40
CA SER A 77 25.43 2.63 5.14
C SER A 77 24.47 3.58 4.42
N PRO A 78 24.98 4.49 3.56
CA PRO A 78 24.13 5.31 2.71
C PRO A 78 23.15 4.52 1.84
N THR A 79 23.49 3.29 1.46
CA THR A 79 22.62 2.40 0.68
C THR A 79 21.44 1.91 1.52
N GLU A 80 21.70 1.44 2.75
CA GLU A 80 20.65 1.01 3.68
C GLU A 80 19.73 2.17 4.07
N ILE A 81 20.26 3.38 4.23
CA ILE A 81 19.42 4.57 4.45
C ILE A 81 18.47 4.79 3.28
N ARG A 82 18.94 4.66 2.03
CA ARG A 82 18.07 4.83 0.84
C ARG A 82 17.00 3.76 0.79
N GLN A 83 17.32 2.51 1.15
CA GLN A 83 16.34 1.43 1.22
C GLN A 83 15.26 1.74 2.27
N PHE A 84 15.67 2.15 3.48
CA PHE A 84 14.75 2.56 4.54
C PHE A 84 13.88 3.75 4.12
N LEU A 85 14.48 4.82 3.60
CA LEU A 85 13.75 6.00 3.13
C LEU A 85 12.81 5.68 1.97
N GLY A 86 13.15 4.72 1.10
CA GLY A 86 12.26 4.24 0.05
C GLY A 86 11.01 3.57 0.62
N LEU A 87 11.18 2.68 1.61
CA LEU A 87 10.07 2.00 2.28
C LEU A 87 9.17 2.99 3.02
N VAL A 88 9.73 3.83 3.90
CA VAL A 88 8.92 4.79 4.68
C VAL A 88 8.34 5.89 3.77
N GLY A 89 9.04 6.21 2.66
CA GLY A 89 8.57 7.14 1.64
C GLY A 89 7.27 6.71 0.96
N TYR A 90 7.04 5.40 0.81
CA TYR A 90 5.76 4.86 0.31
C TYR A 90 4.57 5.28 1.19
N TYR A 91 4.79 5.35 2.51
CA TYR A 91 3.78 5.71 3.50
C TYR A 91 3.83 7.19 3.95
N ARG A 92 4.58 8.05 3.24
CA ARG A 92 4.80 9.47 3.62
C ARG A 92 3.53 10.26 3.90
N ARG A 93 2.40 9.92 3.26
CA ARG A 93 1.10 10.59 3.43
C ARG A 93 0.54 10.42 4.85
N PHE A 94 0.95 9.38 5.56
CA PHE A 94 0.51 9.06 6.92
C PHE A 94 1.44 9.63 8.00
N ILE A 95 2.55 10.28 7.60
CA ILE A 95 3.57 10.79 8.53
C ILE A 95 3.59 12.31 8.44
N GLU A 96 3.01 12.96 9.44
CA GLU A 96 3.04 14.41 9.54
C GLU A 96 4.48 14.94 9.60
N GLY A 97 4.80 15.93 8.78
CA GLY A 97 6.15 16.50 8.76
C GLY A 97 7.24 15.55 8.22
N PHE A 98 6.88 14.50 7.45
CA PHE A 98 7.80 13.50 6.91
C PHE A 98 9.12 14.08 6.35
N SER A 99 9.05 15.15 5.56
CA SER A 99 10.24 15.79 4.97
C SER A 99 11.18 16.38 6.03
N LYS A 100 10.64 16.97 7.11
CA LYS A 100 11.44 17.52 8.21
C LYS A 100 12.13 16.39 8.99
N ILE A 101 11.41 15.30 9.25
CA ILE A 101 11.90 14.13 10.00
C ILE A 101 13.01 13.40 9.24
N THR A 102 12.84 13.19 7.93
CA THR A 102 13.78 12.44 7.08
C THR A 102 14.96 13.26 6.56
N LYS A 103 14.95 14.59 6.75
CA LYS A 103 16.03 15.50 6.33
C LYS A 103 17.43 15.08 6.83
N PRO A 104 17.66 14.77 8.12
CA PRO A 104 18.98 14.33 8.59
C PRO A 104 19.43 13.03 7.90
N MET A 105 18.53 12.05 7.74
CA MET A 105 18.84 10.79 7.06
C MET A 105 19.16 11.02 5.58
N THR A 106 18.40 11.89 4.90
CA THR A 106 18.65 12.23 3.50
C THR A 106 20.03 12.87 3.32
N LYS A 107 20.47 13.69 4.28
CA LYS A 107 21.82 14.30 4.27
C LYS A 107 22.93 13.24 4.30
N LEU A 108 22.75 12.15 5.07
CA LEU A 108 23.70 11.04 5.13
C LEU A 108 23.81 10.25 3.81
N THR A 109 22.88 10.44 2.86
CA THR A 109 22.96 9.83 1.53
C THR A 109 23.74 10.64 0.50
N GLN A 110 24.16 11.86 0.84
CA GLN A 110 24.85 12.80 -0.04
C GLN A 110 26.34 12.47 -0.20
N LYS A 111 26.90 12.83 -1.35
CA LYS A 111 28.35 12.69 -1.60
C LYS A 111 29.14 13.53 -0.58
N LYS A 112 30.24 12.98 -0.05
CA LYS A 112 31.17 13.61 0.91
C LYS A 112 30.66 13.79 2.36
N VAL A 113 29.52 13.21 2.72
CA VAL A 113 29.09 13.11 4.13
C VAL A 113 29.60 11.78 4.69
N LYS A 114 30.36 11.80 5.77
CA LYS A 114 30.75 10.57 6.48
C LYS A 114 29.53 10.03 7.22
N PHE A 115 29.31 8.74 7.05
CA PHE A 115 28.40 7.99 7.89
C PHE A 115 29.18 7.68 9.18
N GLU A 116 28.78 8.28 10.29
CA GLU A 116 29.35 8.03 11.63
C GLU A 116 28.50 7.02 12.39
#